data_AF-A0A7J2V2L4-F1
#
_entry.id   AF-A0A7J2V2L4-F1
#
_cell.length_a   1.000
_cell.length_b   1.000
_cell.length_c   1.000
_cell.angle_alpha   90.00
_cell.angle_beta   90.00
_cell.angle_gamma   90.00
#
_symmetry.space_group_name_H-M   'P 1'
#
loop_
_entity.id
_entity.type
_entity.pdbx_description
1 polymer ?
#
loop_
_entity_poly.entity_id
_entity_poly.type
_entity_poly.pdbx_seq_one_letter_code
_entity_poly.pdbx_strand_id
1 'polypeptide(L)'
;MKMERVLGNSLDAVADAPKPGRIFEIILSYGDIDLDESYRVFNMGVGLILTSPPDRVEQLLSPAGRIGFRSWVLGRITEGTGSVRIRLGWRCGESIEI
;
A
#
# COMPACT_ATOMS: atom_id res chain seq x y z
N MET A 1 3.39 10.22 -2.89
CA MET A 1 3.77 8.90 -2.32
C MET A 1 4.70 8.12 -3.27
N LYS A 2 5.35 7.02 -2.85
CA LYS A 2 6.17 6.18 -3.77
C LYS A 2 5.35 5.55 -4.91
N MET A 3 4.04 5.31 -4.72
CA MET A 3 3.15 4.71 -5.73
C MET A 3 2.79 5.66 -6.87
N GLU A 4 2.42 6.92 -6.60
CA GLU A 4 2.11 7.94 -7.63
C GLU A 4 3.22 8.04 -8.69
N ARG A 5 4.48 7.92 -8.26
CA ARG A 5 5.65 8.00 -9.15
C ARG A 5 5.71 6.88 -10.19
N VAL A 6 5.01 5.78 -9.96
CA VAL A 6 5.01 4.60 -10.84
C VAL A 6 3.77 4.56 -11.74
N LEU A 7 2.72 5.32 -11.42
CA LEU A 7 1.44 5.30 -12.13
C LEU A 7 1.39 6.26 -13.32
N GLY A 8 2.11 7.38 -13.27
CA GLY A 8 1.96 8.44 -14.27
C GLY A 8 0.57 9.08 -14.21
N ASN A 9 0.09 9.60 -15.34
CA ASN A 9 -1.17 10.37 -15.41
C ASN A 9 -2.36 9.58 -15.95
N SER A 10 -2.20 8.28 -16.22
CA SER A 10 -3.21 7.46 -16.91
C SER A 10 -3.62 6.21 -16.12
N LEU A 11 -3.08 6.02 -14.92
CA LEU A 11 -3.31 4.82 -14.13
C LEU A 11 -3.66 5.20 -12.68
N ASP A 12 -4.66 4.54 -12.14
CA ASP A 12 -5.01 4.63 -10.71
C ASP A 12 -4.59 3.34 -10.00
N ALA A 13 -4.36 3.43 -8.70
CA ALA A 13 -4.14 2.27 -7.85
C ALA A 13 -5.16 2.21 -6.72
N VAL A 14 -5.68 1.01 -6.48
CA VAL A 14 -6.47 0.69 -5.29
C VAL A 14 -5.72 -0.34 -4.47
N ALA A 15 -5.36 0.01 -3.24
CA ALA A 15 -4.58 -0.82 -2.34
C ALA A 15 -5.33 -1.10 -1.03
N ASP A 16 -5.33 -2.34 -0.57
CA ASP A 16 -5.84 -2.76 0.73
C ASP A 16 -4.69 -2.77 1.74
N ALA A 17 -4.60 -1.72 2.55
CA ALA A 17 -3.49 -1.60 3.48
C ALA A 17 -3.62 -2.66 4.60
N PRO A 18 -2.51 -3.32 4.97
CA PRO A 18 -2.50 -4.17 6.16
C PRO A 18 -2.66 -3.30 7.41
N LYS A 19 -3.08 -3.91 8.52
CA LYS A 19 -2.98 -3.26 9.82
C LYS A 19 -1.50 -2.98 10.11
N PRO A 20 -1.11 -1.72 10.37
CA PRO A 20 0.28 -1.38 10.62
C PRO A 20 0.76 -2.00 11.95
N GLY A 21 2.07 -2.23 12.06
CA GLY A 21 2.67 -2.79 13.27
C GLY A 21 2.53 -1.86 14.48
N ARG A 22 2.67 -2.44 15.68
CA ARG A 22 2.53 -1.76 16.99
C ARG A 22 3.29 -0.44 17.10
N ILE A 23 4.48 -0.36 16.49
CA ILE A 23 5.30 0.86 16.51
C ILE A 23 4.61 2.05 15.84
N PHE A 24 3.89 1.83 14.74
CA PHE A 24 3.15 2.89 14.06
C PHE A 24 1.92 3.31 14.87
N GLU A 25 1.23 2.37 15.54
CA GLU A 25 0.13 2.73 16.45
C GLU A 25 0.62 3.72 17.53
N ILE A 26 1.81 3.47 18.09
CA ILE A 26 2.43 4.34 19.10
C ILE A 26 2.80 5.70 18.48
N ILE A 27 3.50 5.70 17.34
CA ILE A 27 3.91 6.95 16.66
C ILE A 27 2.70 7.83 16.35
N LEU A 28 1.63 7.25 15.79
CA LEU A 28 0.40 7.99 15.47
C LEU A 28 -0.28 8.54 16.72
N SER A 29 -0.36 7.74 17.79
CA SER A 29 -1.02 8.17 19.04
C SER A 29 -0.26 9.27 19.77
N TYR A 30 1.07 9.27 19.71
CA TYR A 30 1.91 10.27 20.39
C TYR A 30 2.18 11.52 19.55
N GLY A 31 2.21 11.37 18.23
CA GLY A 31 2.57 12.45 17.30
C GLY A 31 1.41 13.37 16.92
N ASP A 32 0.17 13.00 17.23
CA ASP A 32 -1.05 13.69 16.76
C ASP A 32 -1.02 13.92 15.22
N ILE A 33 -0.54 12.90 14.50
CA ILE A 33 -0.37 12.95 13.04
C ILE A 33 -1.62 12.35 12.39
N ASP A 34 -2.19 13.08 11.43
CA ASP A 34 -3.31 12.60 10.66
C ASP A 34 -2.95 11.36 9.84
N LEU A 35 -3.95 10.50 9.62
CA LEU A 35 -3.71 9.21 9.02
C LEU A 35 -3.25 9.32 7.56
N ASP A 36 -3.80 10.27 6.81
CA ASP A 36 -3.38 10.55 5.43
C ASP A 36 -1.93 11.04 5.37
N GLU A 37 -1.52 11.94 6.27
CA GLU A 37 -0.13 12.38 6.40
C GLU A 37 0.80 11.20 6.73
N SER A 38 0.35 10.29 7.61
CA SER A 38 1.14 9.11 7.95
C SER A 38 1.44 8.18 6.77
N TYR A 39 0.48 8.00 5.84
CA TYR A 39 0.70 7.22 4.62
C TYR A 39 1.55 7.96 3.58
N ARG A 40 1.70 9.28 3.69
CA ARG A 40 2.64 10.07 2.87
C ARG A 40 4.08 10.00 3.42
N VAL A 41 4.25 9.90 4.73
CA VAL A 41 5.57 9.94 5.40
C VAL A 41 6.15 8.55 5.68
N PHE A 42 5.33 7.60 6.11
CA PHE A 42 5.76 6.27 6.54
C PHE A 42 5.38 5.18 5.52
N ASN A 43 6.07 4.04 5.61
CA ASN A 43 5.76 2.88 4.78
C ASN A 43 4.51 2.11 5.27
N MET A 44 4.05 2.38 6.50
CA MET A 44 2.89 1.75 7.13
C MET A 44 2.88 0.21 7.07
N GLY A 45 4.07 -0.40 7.12
CA GLY A 45 4.25 -1.85 7.09
C GLY A 45 4.46 -2.47 5.69
N VAL A 46 4.50 -1.66 4.62
CA VAL A 46 4.78 -2.12 3.26
C VAL A 46 6.07 -1.47 2.74
N GLY A 47 7.18 -2.22 2.80
CA GLY A 47 8.50 -1.71 2.42
C GLY A 47 8.79 -1.69 0.91
N LEU A 48 8.14 -2.57 0.15
CA LEU A 48 8.34 -2.75 -1.29
C LEU A 48 7.00 -3.06 -1.96
N ILE A 49 6.80 -2.47 -3.14
CA ILE A 49 5.63 -2.70 -3.99
C ILE A 49 6.14 -3.03 -5.39
N LEU A 50 5.58 -4.07 -5.99
CA LEU A 50 5.85 -4.49 -7.35
C LEU A 50 4.52 -4.58 -8.10
N THR A 51 4.55 -4.22 -9.39
CA THR A 51 3.39 -4.27 -10.27
C THR A 51 3.62 -5.30 -11.36
N SER A 52 2.60 -6.09 -11.68
CA SER A 52 2.68 -7.09 -12.74
C SER A 52 1.32 -7.34 -13.38
N PRO A 53 1.32 -7.90 -14.60
CA PRO A 53 0.15 -8.60 -15.12
C PRO A 53 -0.37 -9.66 -14.14
N PRO A 54 -1.71 -9.92 -14.10
CA PRO A 54 -2.31 -10.88 -13.17
C PRO A 54 -1.74 -12.29 -13.25
N ASP A 55 -1.36 -12.74 -14.45
CA ASP A 55 -0.80 -14.07 -14.73
C ASP A 55 0.64 -14.25 -14.21
N ARG A 56 1.32 -13.17 -13.82
CA ARG A 56 2.70 -13.19 -13.30
C ARG A 56 2.80 -13.00 -11.79
N VAL A 57 1.69 -12.78 -11.09
CA VAL A 57 1.68 -12.52 -9.64
C VAL A 57 2.38 -13.64 -8.86
N GLU A 58 2.04 -14.90 -9.15
CA GLU A 58 2.60 -16.05 -8.43
C GLU A 58 4.11 -16.20 -8.63
N GLN A 59 4.61 -15.83 -9.82
CA GLN A 59 6.04 -15.84 -10.13
C GLN A 59 6.81 -14.78 -9.33
N LEU A 60 6.14 -13.73 -8.85
CA LEU A 60 6.72 -12.73 -7.95
C LEU A 60 6.59 -13.11 -6.48
N LEU A 61 5.46 -13.68 -6.07
CA LEU A 61 5.21 -14.03 -4.67
C LEU A 61 6.06 -15.21 -4.21
N SER A 62 6.21 -16.26 -5.05
CA SER A 62 6.88 -17.50 -4.66
C SER A 62 8.36 -17.31 -4.29
N PRO A 63 9.19 -16.58 -5.07
CA PRO A 63 10.57 -16.29 -4.68
C PRO A 63 10.66 -15.44 -3.42
N ALA A 64 9.79 -14.44 -3.26
CA ALA A 64 9.79 -13.57 -2.07
C ALA A 64 9.56 -14.37 -0.79
N GLY A 65 8.59 -15.31 -0.81
CA GLY A 65 8.34 -16.21 0.31
C GLY A 65 9.54 -17.12 0.64
N ARG A 66 10.25 -17.63 -0.38
CA ARG A 66 11.43 -18.48 -0.18
C ARG A 66 12.61 -17.75 0.47
N ILE A 67 12.73 -16.45 0.24
CA ILE A 67 13.79 -15.61 0.82
C ILE A 67 13.39 -15.13 2.24
N GLY A 68 12.19 -15.49 2.72
CA GLY A 68 11.72 -15.16 4.06
C GLY A 68 10.94 -13.85 4.15
N PHE A 69 10.56 -13.26 3.01
CA PHE A 69 9.69 -12.09 2.99
C PHE A 69 8.22 -12.48 3.00
N ARG A 70 7.44 -11.79 3.83
CA ARG A 70 5.98 -11.85 3.74
C ARG A 70 5.53 -11.05 2.52
N SER A 71 4.96 -11.73 1.53
CA SER A 71 4.43 -11.13 0.31
C SER A 71 2.97 -11.54 0.11
N TRP A 72 2.18 -10.63 -0.46
CA TRP A 72 0.76 -10.86 -0.80
C TRP A 72 0.34 -9.86 -1.89
N VAL A 73 -0.83 -10.10 -2.48
CA VAL A 73 -1.44 -9.14 -3.40
C VAL A 73 -1.99 -7.97 -2.60
N LEU A 74 -1.35 -6.80 -2.72
CA LEU A 74 -1.75 -5.58 -2.01
C LEU A 74 -3.01 -4.95 -2.61
N GLY A 75 -3.25 -5.12 -3.91
CA GLY A 75 -4.32 -4.42 -4.60
C GLY A 75 -4.19 -4.55 -6.11
N ARG A 76 -4.70 -3.55 -6.83
CA ARG A 76 -4.72 -3.55 -8.30
C ARG A 76 -4.48 -2.16 -8.88
N ILE A 77 -4.03 -2.15 -10.13
CA ILE A 77 -3.95 -0.96 -10.97
C ILE A 77 -5.10 -0.98 -11.97
N THR A 78 -5.66 0.18 -12.26
CA THR A 78 -6.70 0.40 -13.28
C THR A 78 -6.34 1.61 -14.13
N GLU A 79 -6.96 1.76 -15.29
CA GLU A 79 -6.92 3.02 -16.03
C GLU A 79 -7.54 4.14 -15.19
N GLY A 80 -7.00 5.35 -15.28
CA GLY A 80 -7.41 6.46 -14.44
C GLY A 80 -6.58 7.73 -14.64
N THR A 81 -6.44 8.52 -13.58
CA THR A 81 -5.86 9.87 -13.60
C THR A 81 -4.57 10.03 -12.81
N GLY A 82 -4.02 8.96 -12.23
CA GLY A 82 -2.84 9.01 -11.36
C GLY A 82 -3.17 8.93 -9.88
N SER A 83 -4.42 8.62 -9.52
CA SER A 83 -4.94 8.66 -8.16
C SER A 83 -4.62 7.37 -7.40
N VAL A 84 -4.26 7.49 -6.12
CA VAL A 84 -4.04 6.34 -5.25
C VAL A 84 -5.10 6.29 -4.17
N ARG A 85 -5.91 5.23 -4.16
CA ARG A 85 -6.91 4.95 -3.12
C ARG A 85 -6.45 3.83 -2.21
N ILE A 86 -6.26 4.15 -0.93
CA ILE A 86 -5.88 3.20 0.10
C ILE A 86 -7.11 2.86 0.94
N ARG A 87 -7.52 1.59 0.93
CA ARG A 87 -8.61 1.07 1.76
C ARG A 87 -8.06 0.53 3.07
N LEU A 88 -8.67 0.97 4.16
CA LEU A 88 -8.29 0.63 5.52
C LEU A 88 -9.32 -0.33 6.11
N GLY A 89 -9.35 -1.57 5.60
CA GLY A 89 -10.27 -2.60 6.09
C GLY A 89 -10.11 -2.88 7.60
N TRP A 90 -8.94 -2.62 8.16
CA TRP A 90 -8.66 -2.74 9.60
C TRP A 90 -9.15 -1.54 10.44
N ARG A 91 -9.65 -0.48 9.80
CA ARG A 91 -10.14 0.75 10.43
C ARG A 91 -11.53 1.11 9.88
N CYS A 92 -12.53 0.31 10.24
CA CYS A 92 -13.94 0.52 9.89
C CYS A 92 -14.24 0.69 8.38
N GLY A 93 -13.34 0.26 7.49
CA GLY A 93 -13.51 0.44 6.04
C GLY A 93 -13.27 1.87 5.54
N GLU A 94 -12.62 2.73 6.34
CA GLU A 94 -12.17 4.06 5.91
C GLU A 94 -11.29 3.94 4.65
N SER A 95 -11.29 4.99 3.83
CA SER A 95 -10.43 5.06 2.64
C SER A 95 -9.75 6.41 2.57
N ILE A 96 -8.46 6.39 2.20
CA ILE A 96 -7.65 7.58 1.97
C ILE A 96 -7.40 7.70 0.48
N GLU A 97 -7.56 8.91 -0.05
CA GLU A 97 -7.18 9.25 -1.41
C GLU A 97 -5.94 10.14 -1.36
N ILE A 98 -4.91 9.76 -2.12
CA ILE A 98 -3.58 10.36 -2.04
C ILE A 98 -3.18 10.96 -3.37
#